data_AF-A0A2I8DMG5-F1
#
_entry.id   AF-A0A2I8DMG5-F1
#
_cell.length_a   1.000
_cell.length_b   1.000
_cell.length_c   1.000
_cell.angle_alpha   90.00
_cell.angle_beta   90.00
_cell.angle_gamma   90.00
#
_symmetry.space_group_name_H-M   'P 1'
#
loop_
_entity.id
_entity.type
_entity.pdbx_description
1 polymer ?
#
loop_
_entity_poly.entity_id
_entity_poly.type
_entity_poly.pdbx_seq_one_letter_code
_entity_poly.pdbx_strand_id
1 'polypeptide(L)'
;MYRLLRRPFRLPFFSLRAALLAAPLLLGGCIPYPAYRTLQPQARATVIDEQSRPLADARVILITSSYPYGRERWRDEQRSGEDGVASFENHSEWRAESLMIHGRTIFFWNWCVEKPGYATYRTLLTSSDDFDARPTITLTPGSSQTCDDPGASKDRPPKS
;
A
#
# COMPACT_ATOMS: atom_id res chain seq x y z
N MET A 1 68.27 43.39 5.91
CA MET A 1 66.93 43.26 6.53
C MET A 1 65.92 42.90 5.45
N TYR A 2 65.60 41.60 5.27
CA TYR A 2 64.58 41.16 4.31
C TYR A 2 63.19 41.15 4.97
N ARG A 3 62.27 41.98 4.47
CA ARG A 3 60.85 41.98 4.88
C ARG A 3 60.13 40.85 4.15
N LEU A 4 59.81 39.77 4.88
CA LEU A 4 58.88 38.73 4.44
C LEU A 4 57.45 39.30 4.39
N LEU A 5 56.94 39.54 3.18
CA LEU A 5 55.52 39.84 2.94
C LEU A 5 54.70 38.55 3.08
N ARG A 6 54.10 38.35 4.26
CA ARG A 6 53.04 37.33 4.44
C ARG A 6 51.79 37.81 3.69
N ARG A 7 51.45 37.18 2.57
CA ARG A 7 50.13 37.34 1.95
C ARG A 7 49.10 36.57 2.78
N PRO A 8 47.98 37.19 3.21
CA PRO A 8 46.91 36.46 3.87
C PRO A 8 46.22 35.56 2.85
N PHE A 9 46.18 34.26 3.14
CA PHE A 9 45.42 33.28 2.38
C PHE A 9 43.93 33.56 2.62
N ARG A 10 43.33 34.46 1.83
CA ARG A 10 41.88 34.66 1.82
C ARG A 10 41.27 33.52 1.02
N LEU A 11 40.81 32.49 1.72
CA LEU A 11 39.89 31.52 1.14
C LEU A 11 38.66 32.30 0.62
N PRO A 12 38.31 32.18 -0.67
CA PRO A 12 37.17 32.91 -1.20
C PRO A 12 35.91 32.36 -0.54
N PHE A 13 35.24 33.17 0.27
CA PHE A 13 33.97 32.86 0.94
C PHE A 13 32.88 32.34 -0.02
N PHE A 14 32.98 32.65 -1.32
CA PHE A 14 32.12 32.12 -2.38
C PHE A 14 32.23 30.60 -2.55
N SER A 15 33.42 30.02 -2.37
CA SER A 15 33.69 28.58 -2.57
C SER A 15 33.06 27.73 -1.45
N LEU A 16 33.00 28.27 -0.23
CA LEU A 16 32.41 27.57 0.92
C LEU A 16 30.87 27.47 0.79
N ARG A 17 30.23 28.50 0.22
CA ARG A 17 28.77 28.53 0.01
C ARG A 17 28.32 27.59 -1.11
N ALA A 18 29.10 27.49 -2.19
CA ALA A 18 28.81 26.55 -3.27
C ALA A 18 28.97 25.08 -2.83
N ALA A 19 29.98 24.78 -1.99
CA ALA A 19 30.19 23.44 -1.45
C ALA A 19 29.04 22.97 -0.52
N LEU A 20 28.45 23.88 0.27
CA LEU A 20 27.31 23.58 1.14
C LEU A 20 26.02 23.25 0.38
N LEU A 21 25.82 23.82 -0.82
CA LEU A 21 24.66 23.52 -1.67
C LEU A 21 24.81 22.20 -2.45
N ALA A 22 26.04 21.78 -2.74
CA ALA A 22 26.33 20.54 -3.48
C ALA A 22 26.44 19.29 -2.58
N ALA A 23 26.72 19.45 -1.28
CA ALA A 23 26.82 18.35 -0.31
C ALA A 23 25.58 17.42 -0.24
N PRO A 24 24.32 17.91 -0.24
CA PRO A 24 23.16 17.01 -0.22
C PRO A 24 23.04 16.14 -1.49
N LEU A 25 23.41 16.66 -2.66
CA LEU A 25 23.35 15.92 -3.93
C LEU A 25 24.32 14.73 -3.99
N LEU A 26 25.41 14.78 -3.23
CA LEU A 26 26.41 13.71 -3.13
C LEU A 26 26.03 12.60 -2.14
N LEU A 27 24.98 12.80 -1.32
CA LEU A 27 24.44 11.81 -0.36
C LEU A 27 23.18 11.13 -0.90
N GLY A 28 23.13 10.85 -2.21
CA GLY A 28 21.94 10.51 -3.01
C GLY A 28 21.04 9.35 -2.55
N GLY A 29 21.30 8.71 -1.40
CA GLY A 29 20.38 7.76 -0.76
C GLY A 29 19.49 8.37 0.34
N CYS A 30 19.88 9.49 0.96
CA CYS A 30 19.25 9.99 2.19
C CYS A 30 18.26 11.14 1.99
N ILE A 31 18.11 11.67 0.78
CA ILE A 31 17.16 12.75 0.51
C ILE A 31 15.79 12.13 0.23
N PRO A 32 14.77 12.38 1.07
CA PRO A 32 13.43 11.95 0.76
C PRO A 32 12.91 12.67 -0.49
N TYR A 33 12.30 11.93 -1.40
CA TYR A 33 11.62 12.48 -2.57
C TYR A 33 10.10 12.28 -2.44
N PRO A 34 9.30 13.23 -2.94
CA PRO A 34 7.86 13.05 -2.97
C PRO A 34 7.49 12.01 -4.04
N ALA A 35 6.68 11.03 -3.65
CA ALA A 35 6.10 10.04 -4.54
C ALA A 35 4.58 10.05 -4.36
N TYR A 36 3.85 10.12 -5.46
CA TYR A 36 2.39 9.96 -5.43
C TYR A 36 2.05 8.47 -5.48
N ARG A 37 1.35 7.98 -4.45
CA ARG A 37 1.10 6.54 -4.26
C ARG A 37 -0.39 6.25 -4.20
N THR A 38 -0.82 5.23 -4.93
CA THR A 38 -2.12 4.59 -4.77
C THR A 38 -2.10 3.72 -3.53
N LEU A 39 -2.88 4.09 -2.52
CA LEU A 39 -3.05 3.31 -1.31
C LEU A 39 -4.12 2.25 -1.49
N GLN A 40 -5.20 2.62 -2.20
CA GLN A 40 -6.31 1.75 -2.56
C GLN A 40 -6.68 2.08 -4.01
N PRO A 41 -6.70 1.09 -4.92
CA PRO A 41 -7.14 1.32 -6.28
C PRO A 41 -8.65 1.50 -6.31
N GLN A 42 -9.15 2.19 -7.35
CA GLN A 42 -10.55 2.03 -7.70
C GLN A 42 -10.81 0.57 -8.02
N ALA A 43 -11.81 -0.03 -7.37
CA ALA A 43 -12.07 -1.46 -7.48
C ALA A 43 -13.57 -1.76 -7.47
N ARG A 44 -13.95 -2.92 -8.01
CA ARG A 44 -15.35 -3.34 -8.10
C ARG A 44 -15.46 -4.86 -7.97
N ALA A 45 -16.06 -5.35 -6.89
CA ALA A 45 -16.36 -6.77 -6.76
C ALA A 45 -17.79 -7.07 -7.21
N THR A 46 -17.99 -8.16 -7.96
CA THR A 46 -19.31 -8.72 -8.25
C THR A 46 -19.50 -9.99 -7.44
N VAL A 47 -20.50 -10.03 -6.56
CA VAL A 47 -20.75 -11.15 -5.65
C VAL A 47 -21.93 -11.97 -6.15
N ILE A 48 -21.72 -13.26 -6.37
CA ILE A 48 -22.71 -14.20 -6.90
C ILE A 48 -22.79 -15.48 -6.06
N ASP A 49 -23.87 -16.25 -6.19
CA ASP A 49 -23.95 -17.62 -5.70
C ASP A 49 -23.48 -18.65 -6.73
N GLU A 50 -23.50 -19.93 -6.35
CA GLU A 50 -23.13 -21.06 -7.24
C GLU A 50 -24.04 -21.21 -8.46
N GLN A 51 -25.24 -20.61 -8.43
CA GLN A 51 -26.17 -20.56 -9.56
C GLN A 51 -25.97 -19.29 -10.40
N SER A 52 -24.88 -18.55 -10.18
CA SER A 52 -24.56 -17.27 -10.84
C SER A 52 -25.60 -16.17 -10.64
N ARG A 53 -26.38 -16.24 -9.55
CA ARG A 53 -27.32 -15.18 -9.18
C ARG A 53 -26.62 -14.13 -8.33
N PRO A 54 -26.91 -12.84 -8.52
CA PRO A 54 -26.32 -11.78 -7.72
C PRO A 54 -26.73 -11.90 -6.26
N LEU A 55 -25.78 -11.66 -5.36
CA LEU A 55 -26.00 -11.65 -3.93
C LEU A 55 -25.97 -10.22 -3.41
N ALA A 56 -27.14 -9.65 -3.16
CA ALA A 56 -27.28 -8.35 -2.52
C ALA A 56 -26.91 -8.41 -1.03
N ASP A 57 -26.51 -7.28 -0.44
CA ASP A 57 -26.24 -7.14 0.99
C ASP A 57 -25.16 -8.11 1.51
N ALA A 58 -24.27 -8.60 0.66
CA ALA A 58 -23.00 -9.15 1.10
C ALA A 58 -22.09 -8.00 1.53
N ARG A 59 -21.43 -8.14 2.68
CA ARG A 59 -20.44 -7.19 3.18
C ARG A 59 -19.10 -7.49 2.49
N VAL A 60 -18.62 -6.52 1.73
CA VAL A 60 -17.40 -6.60 0.93
C VAL A 60 -16.38 -5.64 1.52
N ILE A 61 -15.20 -6.16 1.86
CA ILE A 61 -14.11 -5.37 2.43
C ILE A 61 -12.91 -5.43 1.51
N LEU A 62 -12.39 -4.27 1.15
CA LEU A 62 -11.11 -4.10 0.47
C LEU A 62 -10.04 -3.76 1.52
N ILE A 63 -9.16 -4.72 1.77
CA ILE A 63 -8.11 -4.64 2.80
C ILE A 63 -6.82 -4.17 2.14
N THR A 64 -6.29 -3.05 2.60
CA THR A 64 -4.99 -2.53 2.17
C THR A 64 -3.91 -2.92 3.17
N SER A 65 -2.89 -3.61 2.68
CA SER A 65 -1.70 -3.99 3.44
C SER A 65 -0.45 -3.40 2.78
N SER A 66 0.68 -3.44 3.50
CA SER A 66 1.93 -2.90 2.95
C SER A 66 3.16 -3.69 3.36
N TYR A 67 4.24 -3.60 2.57
CA TYR A 67 5.58 -4.12 2.84
C TYR A 67 6.61 -2.97 2.78
N PRO A 68 7.69 -2.95 3.61
CA PRO A 68 8.12 -3.96 4.58
C PRO A 68 7.34 -3.96 5.90
N TYR A 69 6.41 -3.02 6.09
CA TYR A 69 5.74 -2.83 7.38
C TYR A 69 4.59 -3.81 7.66
N GLY A 70 4.41 -4.82 6.79
CA GLY A 70 3.71 -6.12 6.92
C GLY A 70 2.26 -6.13 7.41
N ARG A 71 1.75 -5.00 7.88
CA ARG A 71 0.48 -4.88 8.57
C ARG A 71 -0.55 -4.28 7.63
N GLU A 72 -1.78 -4.68 7.88
CA GLU A 72 -2.94 -3.94 7.43
C GLU A 72 -2.80 -2.46 7.79
N ARG A 73 -3.12 -1.61 6.83
CA ARG A 73 -3.02 -0.15 6.92
C ARG A 73 -4.39 0.49 6.97
N TRP A 74 -5.32 -0.04 6.19
CA TRP A 74 -6.64 0.51 5.99
C TRP A 74 -7.59 -0.57 5.47
N ARG A 75 -8.89 -0.39 5.76
CA ARG A 75 -9.98 -1.18 5.20
C ARG A 75 -11.08 -0.23 4.75
N ASP A 76 -11.61 -0.49 3.57
CA ASP A 76 -12.83 0.12 3.10
C ASP A 76 -13.90 -0.95 2.99
N GLU A 77 -15.14 -0.61 3.36
CA GLU A 77 -16.26 -1.53 3.43
C GLU A 77 -17.42 -1.00 2.58
N GLN A 78 -17.99 -1.89 1.80
CA GLN A 78 -19.18 -1.62 1.01
C GLN A 78 -20.15 -2.80 1.12
N ARG A 79 -21.42 -2.51 0.85
CA ARG A 79 -22.45 -3.54 0.67
C ARG A 79 -22.71 -3.72 -0.81
N SER A 80 -22.84 -4.97 -1.23
CA SER A 80 -23.25 -5.29 -2.60
C SER A 80 -24.70 -4.87 -2.85
N GLY A 81 -24.95 -4.25 -4.01
CA GLY A 81 -26.29 -3.88 -4.46
C GLY A 81 -27.13 -5.07 -4.92
N GLU A 82 -28.33 -4.81 -5.42
CA GLU A 82 -29.22 -5.84 -6.00
C GLU A 82 -28.60 -6.57 -7.20
N ASP A 83 -27.66 -5.92 -7.89
CA ASP A 83 -26.85 -6.48 -8.97
C ASP A 83 -25.63 -7.28 -8.46
N GLY A 84 -25.46 -7.41 -7.15
CA GLY A 84 -24.33 -8.06 -6.51
C GLY A 84 -23.05 -7.22 -6.50
N VAL A 85 -23.09 -5.95 -6.92
CA VAL A 85 -21.90 -5.14 -7.11
C VAL A 85 -21.58 -4.31 -5.88
N ALA A 86 -20.31 -4.34 -5.44
CA ALA A 86 -19.74 -3.40 -4.48
C ALA A 86 -18.59 -2.61 -5.15
N SER A 87 -18.65 -1.27 -5.09
CA SER A 87 -17.68 -0.38 -5.76
C SER A 87 -16.90 0.45 -4.75
N PHE A 88 -15.59 0.54 -4.95
CA PHE A 88 -14.65 1.22 -4.08
C PHE A 88 -13.93 2.33 -4.87
N GLU A 89 -13.77 3.48 -4.23
CA GLU A 89 -13.08 4.61 -4.85
C GLU A 89 -11.56 4.46 -4.75
N ASN A 90 -10.85 5.21 -5.60
CA ASN A 90 -9.40 5.30 -5.55
C ASN A 90 -8.96 6.25 -4.43
N HIS A 91 -8.05 5.78 -3.57
CA HIS A 91 -7.38 6.62 -2.57
C HIS A 91 -5.89 6.73 -2.90
N SER A 92 -5.39 7.95 -3.00
CA SER A 92 -4.00 8.22 -3.34
C SER A 92 -3.48 9.42 -2.56
N GLU A 93 -2.21 9.39 -2.19
CA GLU A 93 -1.58 10.45 -1.40
C GLU A 93 -0.12 10.66 -1.79
N TRP A 94 0.39 11.85 -1.48
CA TRP A 94 1.82 12.16 -1.55
C TRP A 94 2.53 11.60 -0.33
N ARG A 95 3.59 10.82 -0.55
CA ARG A 95 4.45 10.29 0.52
C ARG A 95 5.91 10.67 0.26
N ALA A 96 6.66 10.84 1.34
CA ALA A 96 8.11 10.96 1.29
C ALA A 96 8.72 9.55 1.25
N GLU A 97 9.49 9.25 0.20
CA GLU A 97 10.21 7.99 0.02
C GLU A 97 11.72 8.23 -0.09
N SER A 98 12.52 7.21 0.15
CA SER A 98 13.97 7.23 0.02
C SER A 98 14.44 6.07 -0.86
N LEU A 99 15.61 6.23 -1.48
CA LEU A 99 16.24 5.18 -2.28
C LEU A 99 16.94 4.10 -1.43
N MET A 100 16.89 4.21 -0.10
CA MET A 100 17.34 3.14 0.80
C MET A 100 16.45 1.88 0.68
N ILE A 101 16.97 0.72 1.11
CA ILE A 101 16.33 -0.60 0.96
C ILE A 101 14.88 -0.65 1.46
N HIS A 102 14.56 0.11 2.52
CA HIS A 102 13.21 0.23 3.09
C HIS A 102 12.60 1.62 2.94
N GLY A 103 13.19 2.45 2.08
CA GLY A 103 12.74 3.83 1.86
C GLY A 103 11.46 3.93 1.05
N ARG A 104 10.95 2.82 0.49
CA ARG A 104 9.69 2.78 -0.25
C ARG A 104 8.68 1.84 0.43
N THR A 105 7.41 2.21 0.39
CA THR A 105 6.31 1.34 0.82
C THR A 105 5.67 0.70 -0.41
N ILE A 106 5.49 -0.61 -0.38
CA ILE A 106 4.73 -1.35 -1.40
C ILE A 106 3.36 -1.65 -0.81
N PHE A 107 2.29 -1.31 -1.53
CA PHE A 107 0.92 -1.63 -1.13
C PHE A 107 0.42 -2.86 -1.88
N PHE A 108 -0.37 -3.68 -1.21
CA PHE A 108 -1.07 -4.82 -1.80
C PHE A 108 -2.43 -4.98 -1.15
N TRP A 109 -3.35 -5.63 -1.87
CA TRP A 109 -4.77 -5.60 -1.54
C TRP A 109 -5.35 -6.99 -1.43
N ASN A 110 -6.35 -7.13 -0.57
CA ASN A 110 -7.07 -8.37 -0.38
C ASN A 110 -8.57 -8.11 -0.29
N TRP A 111 -9.33 -9.06 -0.82
CA TRP A 111 -10.78 -9.11 -0.68
C TRP A 111 -11.15 -9.94 0.55
N CYS A 112 -12.12 -9.47 1.33
CA CYS A 112 -12.87 -10.28 2.27
C CYS A 112 -14.35 -10.06 2.04
N VAL A 113 -15.10 -11.13 1.80
CA VAL A 113 -16.54 -11.05 1.53
C VAL A 113 -17.28 -12.00 2.45
N GLU A 114 -18.25 -11.47 3.18
CA GLU A 114 -19.09 -12.24 4.08
C GLU A 114 -20.57 -11.98 3.85
N LYS A 115 -21.37 -13.04 4.03
CA LYS A 115 -22.82 -12.97 4.00
C LYS A 115 -23.37 -14.10 4.86
N PRO A 116 -24.33 -13.84 5.77
CA PRO A 116 -24.98 -14.91 6.53
C PRO A 116 -25.55 -16.00 5.61
N GLY A 117 -25.29 -17.27 5.96
CA GLY A 117 -25.67 -18.43 5.15
C GLY A 117 -24.63 -18.85 4.10
N TYR A 118 -23.54 -18.09 3.94
CA TYR A 118 -22.46 -18.38 3.01
C TYR A 118 -21.11 -18.50 3.73
N ALA A 119 -20.23 -19.34 3.20
CA ALA A 119 -18.83 -19.39 3.60
C ALA A 119 -18.11 -18.09 3.21
N THR A 120 -17.33 -17.52 4.12
CA THR A 120 -16.57 -16.29 3.86
C THR A 120 -15.51 -16.51 2.79
N TYR A 121 -15.47 -15.63 1.79
CA TYR A 121 -14.42 -15.60 0.79
C TYR A 121 -13.30 -14.65 1.23
N ARG A 122 -12.04 -15.08 1.10
CA ARG A 122 -10.86 -14.25 1.41
C ARG A 122 -9.73 -14.50 0.43
N THR A 123 -9.06 -13.44 0.02
CA THR A 123 -7.73 -13.55 -0.61
C THR A 123 -6.64 -13.35 0.45
N LEU A 124 -5.47 -13.98 0.23
CA LEU A 124 -4.30 -13.88 1.11
C LEU A 124 -3.03 -13.59 0.28
N LEU A 125 -3.13 -12.56 -0.54
CA LEU A 125 -2.09 -12.06 -1.42
C LEU A 125 -0.99 -11.33 -0.62
N THR A 126 0.23 -11.47 -1.10
CA THR A 126 1.44 -10.82 -0.53
C THR A 126 2.10 -9.84 -1.51
N SER A 127 1.52 -9.69 -2.71
CA SER A 127 1.97 -8.79 -3.78
C SER A 127 0.75 -8.11 -4.41
N SER A 128 0.98 -6.96 -5.03
CA SER A 128 -0.01 -6.26 -5.86
C SER A 128 -0.27 -6.94 -7.20
N ASP A 129 0.68 -7.74 -7.70
CA ASP A 129 0.66 -8.23 -9.09
C ASP A 129 -0.48 -9.23 -9.34
N ASP A 130 -0.88 -9.96 -8.29
CA ASP A 130 -1.94 -10.96 -8.35
C ASP A 130 -3.33 -10.39 -7.99
N PHE A 131 -3.42 -9.09 -7.68
CA PHE A 131 -4.67 -8.48 -7.26
C PHE A 131 -5.57 -8.19 -8.46
N ASP A 132 -6.69 -8.91 -8.54
CA ASP A 132 -7.78 -8.55 -9.44
C ASP A 132 -8.65 -7.46 -8.79
N ALA A 133 -8.65 -6.26 -9.40
CA ALA A 133 -9.47 -5.14 -8.97
C ALA A 133 -10.95 -5.28 -9.37
N ARG A 134 -11.30 -6.22 -10.25
CA ARG A 134 -12.65 -6.44 -10.76
C ARG A 134 -13.11 -7.91 -10.67
N PRO A 135 -12.99 -8.55 -9.50
CA PRO A 135 -13.26 -9.98 -9.41
C PRO A 135 -14.77 -10.27 -9.51
N THR A 136 -15.08 -11.44 -10.03
CA THR A 136 -16.37 -12.11 -9.77
C THR A 136 -16.15 -13.13 -8.66
N ILE A 137 -16.81 -12.91 -7.52
CA ILE A 137 -16.65 -13.70 -6.29
C ILE A 137 -17.90 -14.57 -6.13
N THR A 138 -17.71 -15.89 -6.28
CA THR A 138 -18.76 -16.87 -5.99
C THR A 138 -18.72 -17.26 -4.52
N LEU A 139 -19.81 -17.01 -3.79
CA LEU A 139 -19.98 -17.50 -2.43
C LEU A 139 -20.71 -18.84 -2.42
N THR A 140 -20.19 -19.79 -1.64
CA THR A 140 -20.81 -21.11 -1.44
C THR A 140 -21.61 -21.14 -0.13
N PRO A 141 -22.69 -21.93 -0.03
CA PRO A 141 -23.42 -22.09 1.22
C PRO A 141 -22.51 -22.59 2.36
N GLY A 142 -22.63 -22.00 3.54
CA GLY A 142 -21.78 -22.39 4.67
C GLY A 142 -21.81 -21.44 5.86
N SER A 143 -20.85 -21.62 6.76
CA SER A 143 -20.68 -20.78 7.94
C SER A 143 -19.90 -19.50 7.61
N SER A 144 -20.52 -18.36 7.88
CA SER A 144 -19.87 -17.05 7.73
C SER A 144 -18.93 -16.79 8.91
N GLN A 145 -17.69 -16.45 8.60
CA GLN A 145 -16.68 -15.97 9.54
C GLN A 145 -16.47 -14.46 9.39
N THR A 146 -16.38 -13.75 10.51
CA THR A 146 -16.22 -12.28 10.51
C THR A 146 -14.95 -11.84 9.79
N CYS A 147 -15.08 -10.94 8.82
CA CYS A 147 -13.97 -10.24 8.19
C CYS A 147 -13.20 -9.32 9.15
N ASP A 148 -13.69 -9.07 10.37
CA ASP A 148 -13.06 -8.13 11.33
C ASP A 148 -11.75 -8.64 11.94
N ASP A 149 -11.39 -9.92 11.75
CA ASP A 149 -10.16 -10.45 12.30
C ASP A 149 -8.93 -10.04 11.45
N PRO A 150 -7.99 -9.22 11.97
CA PRO A 150 -6.70 -8.96 11.31
C PRO A 150 -5.78 -10.20 11.33
N GLY A 151 -6.19 -11.27 12.04
CA GLY A 151 -5.41 -12.42 12.45
C GLY A 151 -5.49 -13.68 11.59
N ALA A 152 -6.23 -13.72 10.48
CA ALA A 152 -6.13 -14.85 9.53
C ALA A 152 -4.73 -14.97 8.87
N SER A 153 -3.82 -14.02 9.14
CA SER A 153 -2.38 -14.13 8.83
C SER A 153 -1.54 -14.81 9.92
N LYS A 154 -2.07 -15.04 11.14
CA LYS A 154 -1.32 -15.61 12.27
C LYS A 154 -1.02 -17.11 12.12
N ASP A 155 -1.68 -17.81 11.20
CA ASP A 155 -1.48 -19.24 10.97
C ASP A 155 -0.51 -19.57 9.83
N ARG A 156 0.14 -18.56 9.20
CA ARG A 156 1.17 -18.82 8.19
C ARG A 156 2.56 -18.62 8.80
N PRO A 157 3.39 -19.67 8.96
CA PRO A 157 4.78 -19.50 9.33
C PRO A 157 5.49 -18.66 8.25
N PRO A 158 6.44 -17.79 8.63
CA PRO A 158 7.25 -17.06 7.65
C PRO A 158 7.95 -18.08 6.74
N LYS A 159 7.82 -17.92 5.43
CA LYS A 159 8.64 -18.70 4.48
C LYS A 159 10.10 -18.34 4.73
N SER A 160 10.88 -19.36 5.14
CA SER A 160 12.34 -19.36 5.22
C SER A 160 12.98 -19.14 3.86
#